data_AF-A0A838JDT4-F1
#
_entry.id   AF-A0A838JDT4-F1
#
_cell.length_a   1.000
_cell.length_b   1.000
_cell.length_c   1.000
_cell.angle_alpha   90.00
_cell.angle_beta   90.00
_cell.angle_gamma   90.00
#
_symmetry.space_group_name_H-M   'P 1'
#
loop_
_entity.id
_entity.type
_entity.pdbx_description
1 polymer ?
#
loop_
_entity_poly.entity_id
_entity_poly.type
_entity_poly.pdbx_seq_one_letter_code
_entity_poly.pdbx_strand_id
1 'polypeptide(L)'
;MPRRYKPQGERRIEPSRKGRVLWRPGKPHPLDVLFDEAQTMREELPGHLEALLTSVQQLQYALHTLLEQEQHFDDPATPVSEADHVAFRAVAERFHNRKHFDHLEAVFAVIRRKRLAGRLQAIKAALDLASGLLAEEESLSHEFLSAMQAAQTTPAEEQVPGADEVVFPQEQEDDEGDVEQVAPLVLFPVEPEDASDDKQDDEIEQPPPQQDSPQLSKEEERVLNLTEPLTPLVTSVQQSRALLRSFEARLPELRARLTEGNGWFDIFYVSKRHLKEEVKTFLQALGRERRRKVVVPKDIEQALHPSVAQYFRQKRDDLPIPKELVPLIFDFTEYGPYAKYRWRENKRTYTVSLGLDTDYPDLPF
;
A
#
# COMPACT_ATOMS: atom_id res chain seq x y z
N MET A 1 8.14 41.21 84.90
CA MET A 1 7.26 40.07 85.27
C MET A 1 7.22 39.07 84.12
N PRO A 2 7.52 37.78 84.34
CA PRO A 2 7.49 36.78 83.28
C PRO A 2 6.05 36.53 82.80
N ARG A 3 5.83 36.56 81.49
CA ARG A 3 4.51 36.31 80.87
C ARG A 3 4.08 34.87 81.14
N ARG A 4 2.86 34.70 81.68
CA ARG A 4 2.23 33.38 81.86
C ARG A 4 2.01 32.73 80.49
N TYR A 5 2.59 31.55 80.31
CA TYR A 5 2.38 30.68 79.16
C TYR A 5 0.91 30.27 79.10
N LYS A 6 0.18 30.69 78.06
CA LYS A 6 -1.15 30.15 77.78
C LYS A 6 -0.97 28.89 76.92
N PRO A 7 -1.49 27.72 77.33
CA PRO A 7 -1.47 26.55 76.46
C PRO A 7 -2.19 26.89 75.16
N GLN A 8 -1.53 26.64 74.02
CA GLN A 8 -2.18 26.76 72.71
C GLN A 8 -3.35 25.78 72.69
N GLY A 9 -4.58 26.32 72.68
CA GLY A 9 -5.79 25.52 72.50
C GLY A 9 -5.68 24.69 71.23
N GLU A 10 -6.28 23.51 71.24
CA GLU A 10 -6.35 22.61 70.10
C GLU A 10 -6.74 23.39 68.84
N ARG A 11 -5.90 23.28 67.80
CA ARG A 11 -6.15 23.93 66.51
C ARG A 11 -7.50 23.44 65.98
N ARG A 12 -8.48 24.34 65.92
CA ARG A 12 -9.87 24.10 65.50
C ARG A 12 -10.06 23.85 64.00
N ILE A 13 -8.98 23.61 63.26
CA ILE A 13 -9.02 23.35 61.83
C ILE A 13 -8.88 21.85 61.66
N GLU A 14 -9.94 21.19 61.20
CA GLU A 14 -9.87 19.78 60.83
C GLU A 14 -8.80 19.59 59.73
N PRO A 15 -7.95 18.56 59.82
CA PRO A 15 -6.94 18.30 58.80
C PRO A 15 -7.64 18.09 57.45
N SER A 16 -7.21 18.86 56.45
CA SER A 16 -7.68 18.75 55.06
C SER A 16 -7.69 17.29 54.61
N ARG A 17 -8.90 16.73 54.43
CA ARG A 17 -9.14 15.32 54.06
C ARG A 17 -8.91 15.02 52.58
N LYS A 18 -8.45 15.98 51.77
CA LYS A 18 -8.24 15.77 50.33
C LYS A 18 -6.79 15.99 49.91
N GLY A 19 -6.12 14.90 49.57
CA GLY A 19 -5.03 14.86 48.57
C GLY A 19 -3.66 15.39 48.96
N ARG A 20 -3.47 16.11 50.08
CA ARG A 20 -2.11 16.49 50.51
C ARG A 20 -1.44 15.27 51.13
N VAL A 21 -0.49 14.68 50.41
CA VAL A 21 0.40 13.64 50.91
C VAL A 21 1.17 14.22 52.09
N LEU A 22 0.64 14.03 53.30
CA LEU A 22 1.30 14.43 54.54
C LEU A 22 2.48 13.49 54.74
N TRP A 23 3.62 13.86 54.17
CA TRP A 23 4.89 13.24 54.48
C TRP A 23 5.10 13.29 55.99
N ARG A 24 5.36 12.12 56.59
CA ARG A 24 5.63 11.99 58.02
C ARG A 24 7.14 11.82 58.20
N PRO A 25 7.76 12.51 59.17
CA PRO A 25 9.16 12.29 59.51
C PRO A 25 9.42 10.80 59.78
N GLY A 26 10.34 10.19 59.03
CA GLY A 26 10.69 8.77 59.14
C GLY A 26 10.14 7.85 58.02
N LYS A 27 9.31 8.37 57.10
CA LYS A 27 8.99 7.66 55.84
C LYS A 27 9.81 8.26 54.69
N PRO A 28 10.21 7.46 53.67
CA PRO A 28 10.89 7.99 52.50
C PRO A 28 10.02 9.06 51.83
N HIS A 29 10.66 10.15 51.41
CA HIS A 29 9.97 11.23 50.74
C HIS A 29 9.55 10.76 49.34
N PRO A 30 8.37 11.12 48.81
CA PRO A 30 7.99 10.76 47.44
C PRO A 30 9.00 11.24 46.38
N LEU A 31 9.71 12.35 46.65
CA LEU A 31 10.81 12.81 45.79
C LEU A 31 12.02 11.86 45.82
N ASP A 32 12.26 11.15 46.92
CA ASP A 32 13.37 10.18 46.99
C ASP A 32 13.15 9.05 45.98
N VAL A 33 11.89 8.58 45.83
CA VAL A 33 11.52 7.60 44.80
C VAL A 33 11.77 8.14 43.39
N LEU A 34 11.40 9.40 43.12
CA LEU A 34 11.67 10.03 41.82
C LEU A 34 13.16 10.23 41.56
N PHE A 35 13.96 10.52 42.59
CA PHE A 35 15.42 10.62 42.46
C PHE A 35 16.07 9.25 42.22
N ASP A 36 15.60 8.21 42.91
CA ASP A 36 16.06 6.84 42.70
C ASP A 36 15.70 6.35 41.29
N GLU A 37 14.49 6.64 40.80
CA GLU A 37 14.07 6.35 39.42
C GLU A 37 14.92 7.13 38.40
N ALA A 38 15.14 8.43 38.61
CA ALA A 38 15.99 9.24 37.76
C ALA A 38 17.45 8.76 37.74
N GLN A 39 17.96 8.30 38.89
CA GLN A 39 19.30 7.73 38.98
C GLN A 39 19.40 6.38 38.27
N THR A 40 18.39 5.51 38.43
CA THR A 40 18.30 4.24 37.68
C THR A 40 18.33 4.50 36.17
N MET A 41 17.50 5.43 35.68
CA MET A 41 17.48 5.81 34.27
C MET A 41 18.83 6.36 33.80
N ARG A 42 19.50 7.17 34.63
CA ARG A 42 20.83 7.71 34.32
C ARG A 42 21.89 6.62 34.19
N GLU A 43 21.77 5.53 34.96
CA GLU A 43 22.68 4.38 34.90
C GLU A 43 22.39 3.49 33.68
N GLU A 44 21.13 3.36 33.26
CA GLU A 44 20.72 2.53 32.11
C GLU A 44 20.91 3.22 30.75
N LEU A 45 20.71 4.54 30.67
CA LEU A 45 20.80 5.34 29.43
C LEU A 45 22.09 5.13 28.63
N PRO A 46 23.30 5.13 29.24
CA PRO A 46 24.55 4.89 28.51
C PRO A 46 24.54 3.54 27.77
N GLY A 47 24.00 2.48 28.38
CA GLY A 47 23.91 1.16 27.75
C GLY A 47 22.98 1.14 26.55
N HIS A 48 21.85 1.86 26.62
CA HIS A 48 20.94 2.02 25.47
C HIS A 48 21.58 2.83 24.33
N LEU A 49 22.30 3.91 24.66
CA LEU A 49 23.03 4.71 23.67
C LEU A 49 24.14 3.90 22.99
N GLU A 50 24.91 3.12 23.74
CA GLU A 50 25.95 2.23 23.19
C GLU A 50 25.37 1.15 22.26
N ALA A 51 24.23 0.55 22.63
CA ALA A 51 23.53 -0.41 21.78
C ALA A 51 23.04 0.24 20.47
N LEU A 52 22.52 1.47 20.53
CA LEU A 52 22.09 2.22 19.36
C LEU A 52 23.28 2.57 18.45
N LEU A 53 24.38 3.07 19.02
CA LEU A 53 25.62 3.35 18.29
C LEU A 53 26.18 2.09 17.59
N THR A 54 26.16 0.96 18.28
CA THR A 54 26.58 -0.33 17.71
C THR A 54 25.71 -0.73 16.52
N SER A 55 24.39 -0.53 16.64
CA SER A 55 23.44 -0.82 15.56
C SER A 55 23.66 0.10 14.34
N VAL A 56 23.95 1.38 14.56
CA VAL A 56 24.29 2.34 13.49
C VAL A 56 25.59 1.95 12.80
N GLN A 57 26.62 1.52 13.54
CA GLN A 57 27.88 1.04 12.94
C GLN A 57 27.68 -0.21 12.08
N GLN A 58 26.87 -1.17 12.55
CA GLN A 58 26.52 -2.36 11.77
C GLN A 58 25.76 -2.00 10.49
N LEU A 59 24.81 -1.06 10.58
CA LEU A 59 24.08 -0.56 9.42
C LEU A 59 25.02 0.13 8.43
N GLN A 60 25.93 0.98 8.92
CA GLN A 60 26.94 1.64 8.09
C GLN A 60 27.83 0.63 7.36
N TYR A 61 28.32 -0.39 8.07
CA TYR A 61 29.10 -1.47 7.46
C TYR A 61 28.28 -2.19 6.37
N ALA A 62 27.04 -2.56 6.66
CA ALA A 62 26.16 -3.22 5.69
C ALA A 62 25.89 -2.36 4.44
N LEU A 63 25.69 -1.04 4.62
CA LEU A 63 25.51 -0.10 3.51
C LEU A 63 26.79 0.04 2.67
N HIS A 64 27.97 0.08 3.29
CA HIS A 64 29.24 0.08 2.57
C HIS A 64 29.43 -1.21 1.77
N THR A 65 29.16 -2.38 2.36
CA THR A 65 29.23 -3.65 1.64
C THR A 65 28.26 -3.68 0.44
N LEU A 66 27.04 -3.18 0.60
CA LEU A 66 26.08 -3.07 -0.52
C LEU A 66 26.56 -2.10 -1.61
N LEU A 67 27.19 -0.98 -1.22
CA LEU A 67 27.74 -0.01 -2.15
C LEU A 67 28.91 -0.61 -2.96
N GLU A 68 29.85 -1.28 -2.29
CA GLU A 68 30.97 -1.98 -2.93
C GLU A 68 30.48 -3.04 -3.90
N GLN A 69 29.46 -3.81 -3.48
CA GLN A 69 28.79 -4.79 -4.33
C GLN A 69 28.24 -4.12 -5.59
N GLU A 70 27.40 -3.09 -5.48
CA GLU A 70 26.80 -2.45 -6.67
C GLU A 70 27.81 -1.70 -7.55
N GLN A 71 28.93 -1.21 -7.01
CA GLN A 71 29.97 -0.51 -7.79
C GLN A 71 30.83 -1.44 -8.65
N HIS A 72 30.98 -2.71 -8.29
CA HIS A 72 31.84 -3.67 -9.01
C HIS A 72 31.15 -4.37 -10.19
N PHE A 73 29.90 -3.99 -10.51
CA PHE A 73 29.14 -4.59 -11.59
C PHE A 73 29.04 -3.68 -12.82
N ASP A 74 30.02 -3.81 -13.71
CA ASP A 74 29.94 -3.27 -15.09
C ASP A 74 28.85 -3.98 -15.91
N ASP A 75 28.50 -5.23 -15.54
CA ASP A 75 27.42 -5.99 -16.15
C ASP A 75 26.15 -5.90 -15.29
N PRO A 76 25.05 -5.30 -15.78
CA PRO A 76 23.82 -5.17 -15.00
C PRO A 76 23.16 -6.51 -14.64
N ALA A 77 23.58 -7.62 -15.25
CA ALA A 77 22.98 -8.95 -15.12
C ALA A 77 23.64 -9.85 -14.06
N THR A 78 24.78 -9.42 -13.50
CA THR A 78 25.52 -10.29 -12.58
C THR A 78 24.81 -10.44 -11.22
N PRO A 79 24.65 -11.68 -10.73
CA PRO A 79 24.05 -11.96 -9.42
C PRO A 79 24.90 -11.40 -8.28
N VAL A 80 24.26 -10.84 -7.25
CA VAL A 80 24.93 -10.16 -6.13
C VAL A 80 24.81 -10.90 -4.82
N SER A 81 23.83 -11.78 -4.71
CA SER A 81 23.64 -12.66 -3.56
C SER A 81 23.67 -14.13 -3.99
N GLU A 82 23.99 -15.03 -3.07
CA GLU A 82 23.77 -16.47 -3.24
C GLU A 82 22.34 -16.79 -3.67
N ALA A 83 21.35 -16.08 -3.12
CA ALA A 83 19.95 -16.23 -3.52
C ALA A 83 19.73 -15.84 -4.99
N ASP A 84 20.43 -14.81 -5.47
CA ASP A 84 20.38 -14.41 -6.88
C ASP A 84 21.04 -15.46 -7.77
N HIS A 85 22.17 -16.04 -7.35
CA HIS A 85 22.81 -17.14 -8.07
C HIS A 85 21.89 -18.35 -8.21
N VAL A 86 21.14 -18.69 -7.15
CA VAL A 86 20.16 -19.79 -7.17
C VAL A 86 18.99 -19.46 -8.11
N ALA A 87 18.44 -18.25 -8.03
CA ALA A 87 17.35 -17.81 -8.91
C ALA A 87 17.81 -17.78 -10.38
N PHE A 88 19.00 -17.24 -10.64
CA PHE A 88 19.61 -17.20 -11.96
C PHE A 88 19.81 -18.60 -12.52
N ARG A 89 20.37 -19.52 -11.72
CA ARG A 89 20.56 -20.92 -12.12
C ARG A 89 19.22 -21.58 -12.47
N ALA A 90 18.17 -21.37 -11.67
CA ALA A 90 16.85 -21.91 -11.94
C ALA A 90 16.25 -21.36 -13.25
N VAL A 91 16.47 -20.07 -13.54
CA VAL A 91 16.04 -19.44 -14.81
C VAL A 91 16.85 -20.00 -15.98
N ALA A 92 18.17 -20.12 -15.83
CA ALA A 92 19.04 -20.71 -16.85
C ALA A 92 18.66 -22.15 -17.15
N GLU A 93 18.53 -23.01 -16.15
CA GLU A 93 18.13 -24.41 -16.35
C GLU A 93 16.80 -24.52 -17.12
N ARG A 94 15.81 -23.69 -16.78
CA ARG A 94 14.48 -23.73 -17.37
C ARG A 94 14.35 -23.05 -18.74
N PHE A 95 15.18 -22.05 -19.03
CA PHE A 95 15.03 -21.17 -20.19
C PHE A 95 16.29 -20.98 -21.05
N HIS A 96 17.41 -21.69 -20.77
CA HIS A 96 18.71 -21.55 -21.46
C HIS A 96 18.62 -21.63 -22.99
N ASN A 97 17.64 -22.36 -23.53
CA ASN A 97 17.51 -22.62 -24.96
C ASN A 97 16.54 -21.66 -25.68
N ARG A 98 16.08 -20.59 -25.01
CA ARG A 98 15.10 -19.64 -25.57
C ARG A 98 15.72 -18.27 -25.78
N LYS A 99 15.36 -17.63 -26.89
CA LYS A 99 15.68 -16.22 -27.22
C LYS A 99 15.30 -15.19 -26.15
N HIS A 100 14.56 -15.60 -25.12
CA HIS A 100 14.06 -14.72 -24.05
C HIS A 100 14.89 -14.81 -22.77
N PHE A 101 15.95 -15.61 -22.72
CA PHE A 101 16.79 -15.75 -21.54
C PHE A 101 17.34 -14.38 -21.10
N ASP A 102 18.02 -13.67 -21.99
CA ASP A 102 18.59 -12.33 -21.72
C ASP A 102 17.53 -11.31 -21.28
N HIS A 103 16.31 -11.41 -21.85
CA HIS A 103 15.20 -10.55 -21.46
C HIS A 103 14.72 -10.85 -20.04
N LEU A 104 14.60 -12.13 -19.69
CA LEU A 104 14.20 -12.54 -18.34
C LEU A 104 15.26 -12.15 -17.32
N GLU A 105 16.53 -12.35 -17.65
CA GLU A 105 17.68 -11.93 -16.84
C GLU A 105 17.65 -10.43 -16.58
N ALA A 106 17.49 -9.61 -17.62
CA ALA A 106 17.34 -8.16 -17.48
C ALA A 106 16.13 -7.77 -16.61
N VAL A 107 14.98 -8.43 -16.80
CA VAL A 107 13.78 -8.18 -15.97
C VAL A 107 14.03 -8.51 -14.50
N PHE A 108 14.68 -9.63 -14.20
CA PHE A 108 15.03 -9.99 -12.82
C PHE A 108 16.00 -8.99 -12.20
N ALA A 109 17.01 -8.55 -12.95
CA ALA A 109 17.93 -7.52 -12.51
C ALA A 109 17.20 -6.20 -12.16
N VAL A 110 16.26 -5.76 -13.01
CA VAL A 110 15.43 -4.57 -12.74
C VAL A 110 14.58 -4.74 -11.49
N ILE A 111 13.88 -5.87 -11.35
CA ILE A 111 13.05 -6.14 -10.17
C ILE A 111 13.90 -6.13 -8.90
N ARG A 112 15.10 -6.71 -8.93
CA ARG A 112 16.00 -6.72 -7.78
C ARG A 112 16.42 -5.31 -7.38
N ARG A 113 16.88 -4.49 -8.32
CA ARG A 113 17.28 -3.10 -8.06
C ARG A 113 16.13 -2.27 -7.52
N LYS A 114 14.92 -2.43 -8.07
CA LYS A 114 13.71 -1.77 -7.53
C LYS A 114 13.43 -2.17 -6.08
N ARG A 115 13.53 -3.46 -5.76
CA ARG A 115 13.36 -3.94 -4.37
C ARG A 115 14.46 -3.44 -3.43
N LEU A 116 15.71 -3.37 -3.90
CA LEU A 116 16.81 -2.79 -3.12
C LEU A 116 16.56 -1.29 -2.87
N ALA A 117 16.20 -0.53 -3.90
CA ALA A 117 15.87 0.89 -3.79
C ALA A 117 14.73 1.13 -2.78
N GLY A 118 13.65 0.35 -2.85
CA GLY A 118 12.55 0.44 -1.89
C GLY A 118 12.97 0.15 -0.46
N ARG A 119 13.84 -0.86 -0.23
CA ARG A 119 14.40 -1.14 1.11
C ARG A 119 15.27 0.00 1.61
N LEU A 120 16.12 0.58 0.77
CA LEU A 120 16.97 1.72 1.13
C LEU A 120 16.13 2.96 1.46
N GLN A 121 15.05 3.21 0.72
CA GLN A 121 14.12 4.30 1.02
C GLN A 121 13.43 4.10 2.37
N ALA A 122 13.01 2.87 2.69
CA ALA A 122 12.42 2.55 3.99
C ALA A 122 13.43 2.74 5.14
N ILE A 123 14.68 2.32 4.95
CA ILE A 123 15.77 2.54 5.93
C ILE A 123 16.01 4.04 6.14
N LYS A 124 16.06 4.82 5.05
CA LYS A 124 16.19 6.28 5.14
C LYS A 124 15.06 6.90 5.97
N ALA A 125 13.80 6.56 5.66
CA ALA A 125 12.66 7.08 6.42
C ALA A 125 12.71 6.70 7.91
N ALA A 126 13.17 5.48 8.24
CA ALA A 126 13.36 5.06 9.62
C ALA A 126 14.47 5.86 10.34
N LEU A 127 15.57 6.17 9.65
CA LEU A 127 16.64 7.01 10.18
C LEU A 127 16.19 8.46 10.36
N ASP A 128 15.42 9.00 9.42
CA ASP A 128 14.85 10.35 9.52
C ASP A 128 13.91 10.46 10.73
N LEU A 129 13.05 9.44 10.95
CA LEU A 129 12.20 9.35 12.13
C LEU A 129 13.02 9.24 13.42
N ALA A 130 14.02 8.36 13.46
CA ALA A 130 14.90 8.23 14.62
C ALA A 130 15.64 9.55 14.93
N SER A 131 16.07 10.28 13.90
CA SER A 131 16.67 11.61 14.05
C SER A 131 15.68 12.64 14.59
N GLY A 132 14.41 12.59 14.16
CA GLY A 132 13.35 13.44 14.69
C GLY A 132 13.11 13.20 16.18
N LEU A 133 12.97 11.93 16.58
CA LEU A 133 12.79 11.55 17.99
C LEU A 133 13.95 11.99 18.89
N LEU A 134 15.18 11.97 18.36
CA LEU A 134 16.36 12.44 19.10
C LEU A 134 16.44 13.98 19.18
N ALA A 135 15.76 14.71 18.31
CA ALA A 135 15.74 16.18 18.30
C ALA A 135 14.61 16.77 19.16
N GLU A 136 13.51 16.05 19.37
CA GLU A 136 12.31 16.53 20.07
C GLU A 136 12.46 16.67 21.60
N GLU A 137 13.55 16.19 22.22
CA GLU A 137 13.75 16.35 23.67
C GLU A 137 13.82 17.83 24.11
N GLU A 138 14.29 18.73 23.23
CA GLU A 138 14.33 20.15 23.54
C GLU A 138 12.93 20.80 23.55
N SER A 139 12.02 20.35 22.67
CA SER A 139 10.67 20.94 22.56
C SER A 139 9.75 20.55 23.71
N LEU A 140 9.80 19.31 24.19
CA LEU A 140 8.99 18.84 25.31
C LEU A 140 9.22 19.65 26.59
N SER A 141 10.48 20.02 26.87
CA SER A 141 10.82 20.84 28.03
C SER A 141 10.26 22.26 27.90
N HIS A 142 10.30 22.84 26.71
CA HIS A 142 9.79 24.18 26.44
C HIS A 142 8.26 24.22 26.45
N GLU A 143 7.60 23.22 25.85
CA GLU A 143 6.14 23.08 25.87
C GLU A 143 5.61 22.91 27.28
N PHE A 144 6.23 22.04 28.09
CA PHE A 144 5.86 21.85 29.49
C PHE A 144 6.02 23.13 30.32
N LEU A 145 7.14 23.85 30.16
CA LEU A 145 7.36 25.13 30.82
C LEU A 145 6.34 26.19 30.36
N SER A 146 6.02 26.23 29.07
CA SER A 146 5.02 27.15 28.52
C SER A 146 3.60 26.85 29.03
N ALA A 147 3.21 25.57 29.12
CA ALA A 147 1.94 25.14 29.65
C ALA A 147 1.82 25.43 31.15
N MET A 148 2.89 25.24 31.91
CA MET A 148 2.96 25.63 33.32
C MET A 148 2.84 27.14 33.52
N GLN A 149 3.52 27.94 32.69
CA GLN A 149 3.41 29.40 32.75
C GLN A 149 2.00 29.87 32.37
N ALA A 150 1.40 29.28 31.33
CA ALA A 150 0.02 29.55 30.91
C ALA A 150 -0.98 29.22 32.04
N ALA A 151 -0.84 28.08 32.71
CA ALA A 151 -1.70 27.70 33.83
C ALA A 151 -1.56 28.62 35.07
N GLN A 152 -0.41 29.27 35.24
CA GLN A 152 -0.21 30.26 36.31
C GLN A 152 -0.75 31.65 35.93
N THR A 153 -0.80 31.97 34.64
CA THR A 153 -1.32 33.25 34.15
C THR A 153 -2.81 33.23 33.88
N THR A 154 -3.48 32.08 33.81
CA THR A 154 -4.94 32.01 33.84
C THR A 154 -5.42 32.44 35.23
N PRO A 155 -5.98 33.66 35.41
CA PRO A 155 -6.51 34.06 36.69
C PRO A 155 -7.66 33.11 37.05
N ALA A 156 -7.74 32.72 38.32
CA ALA A 156 -8.81 31.88 38.88
C ALA A 156 -10.16 32.63 38.98
N GLU A 157 -10.52 33.36 37.93
CA GLU A 157 -11.78 34.09 37.76
C GLU A 157 -12.68 33.33 36.77
N GLU A 158 -13.10 32.14 37.18
CA GLU A 158 -14.45 31.67 36.88
C GLU A 158 -14.97 31.05 38.17
N GLN A 159 -15.35 31.94 39.10
CA GLN A 159 -16.37 31.61 40.08
C GLN A 159 -17.58 31.15 39.30
N VAL A 160 -17.88 29.86 39.31
CA VAL A 160 -19.18 29.31 38.90
C VAL A 160 -20.24 29.97 39.79
N PRO A 161 -21.07 30.90 39.29
CA PRO A 161 -22.19 31.43 40.03
C PRO A 161 -23.42 30.67 39.54
N GLY A 162 -23.91 29.72 40.34
CA GLY A 162 -25.17 29.04 40.06
C GLY A 162 -25.05 27.53 40.10
N ALA A 163 -25.05 27.00 41.32
CA ALA A 163 -25.66 25.70 41.55
C ALA A 163 -27.18 25.91 41.51
N ASP A 164 -27.76 25.92 40.31
CA ASP A 164 -29.18 25.65 40.12
C ASP A 164 -29.33 24.59 39.02
N GLU A 165 -30.03 23.52 39.40
CA GLU A 165 -30.68 22.53 38.54
C GLU A 165 -29.82 21.81 37.49
N VAL A 166 -29.19 20.72 37.94
CA VAL A 166 -28.95 19.56 37.06
C VAL A 166 -30.31 18.91 36.77
N VAL A 167 -31.00 19.39 35.73
CA VAL A 167 -32.10 18.67 35.08
C VAL A 167 -31.47 17.54 34.29
N PHE A 168 -31.79 16.30 34.69
CA PHE A 168 -31.50 15.10 33.92
C PHE A 168 -32.09 15.24 32.51
N PRO A 169 -31.33 14.98 31.42
CA PRO A 169 -31.93 14.86 30.11
C PRO A 169 -32.81 13.61 30.12
N GLN A 170 -34.11 13.82 30.04
CA GLN A 170 -35.06 12.78 29.66
C GLN A 170 -34.71 12.33 28.24
N GLU A 171 -34.52 11.03 28.07
CA GLU A 171 -34.51 10.35 26.79
C GLU A 171 -35.82 10.68 26.06
N GLN A 172 -35.75 11.56 25.06
CA GLN A 172 -36.79 11.70 24.05
C GLN A 172 -36.52 10.65 22.98
N GLU A 173 -37.30 9.58 23.05
CA GLU A 173 -37.69 8.77 21.90
C GLU A 173 -38.52 9.65 20.97
N ASP A 174 -37.95 10.04 19.83
CA ASP A 174 -38.63 10.58 18.66
C ASP A 174 -37.81 10.07 17.46
N ASP A 175 -38.33 9.72 16.30
CA ASP A 175 -39.66 9.41 15.80
C ASP A 175 -39.34 8.93 14.36
N GLU A 176 -40.11 7.99 13.85
CA GLU A 176 -39.99 7.53 12.48
C GLU A 176 -40.29 8.69 11.51
N GLY A 177 -39.36 8.96 10.58
CA GLY A 177 -39.48 10.06 9.63
C GLY A 177 -39.01 9.69 8.24
N ASP A 178 -39.86 8.95 7.52
CA ASP A 178 -39.88 8.87 6.06
C ASP A 178 -39.92 10.27 5.44
N VAL A 179 -38.93 10.65 4.61
CA VAL A 179 -39.13 11.60 3.50
C VAL A 179 -38.18 11.28 2.34
N GLU A 180 -38.75 10.62 1.32
CA GLU A 180 -38.35 10.75 -0.08
C GLU A 180 -38.22 12.23 -0.48
N GLN A 181 -37.07 12.61 -1.05
CA GLN A 181 -37.09 13.68 -2.05
C GLN A 181 -35.94 13.56 -3.06
N VAL A 182 -36.39 13.16 -4.25
CA VAL A 182 -35.68 13.14 -5.53
C VAL A 182 -35.25 14.56 -5.90
N ALA A 183 -33.95 14.77 -6.15
CA ALA A 183 -33.45 15.97 -6.80
C ALA A 183 -33.06 15.68 -8.27
N PRO A 184 -33.33 16.61 -9.20
CA PRO A 184 -33.40 16.32 -10.62
C PRO A 184 -32.06 16.38 -11.35
N LEU A 185 -31.97 15.59 -12.43
CA LEU A 185 -30.94 15.65 -13.46
C LEU A 185 -30.73 17.09 -13.97
N VAL A 186 -29.53 17.62 -13.78
CA VAL A 186 -29.04 18.77 -14.53
C VAL A 186 -28.37 18.26 -15.82
N LEU A 187 -29.07 18.43 -16.94
CA LEU A 187 -28.54 18.38 -18.29
C LEU A 187 -27.57 19.56 -18.47
N PHE A 188 -26.29 19.28 -18.71
CA PHE A 188 -25.37 20.29 -19.23
C PHE A 188 -25.25 20.19 -20.75
N PRO A 189 -25.13 21.32 -21.47
CA PRO A 189 -25.14 21.35 -22.92
C PRO A 189 -23.80 20.87 -23.49
N VAL A 190 -23.91 20.21 -24.64
CA VAL A 190 -22.83 19.92 -25.58
C VAL A 190 -22.43 21.23 -26.26
N GLU A 191 -21.17 21.65 -26.11
CA GLU A 191 -20.59 22.68 -26.98
C GLU A 191 -19.70 22.02 -28.05
N PRO A 192 -19.69 22.59 -29.27
CA PRO A 192 -19.10 21.97 -30.46
C PRO A 192 -17.58 22.15 -30.54
N GLU A 193 -16.96 21.19 -31.22
CA GLU A 193 -15.60 21.27 -31.74
C GLU A 193 -15.51 22.38 -32.81
N ASP A 194 -14.68 23.39 -32.57
CA ASP A 194 -14.22 24.29 -33.62
C ASP A 194 -12.73 24.07 -33.88
N ALA A 195 -12.47 23.79 -35.15
CA ALA A 195 -11.16 23.71 -35.75
C ALA A 195 -10.71 25.10 -36.19
N SER A 196 -9.48 25.48 -35.85
CA SER A 196 -8.66 26.36 -36.69
C SER A 196 -7.20 26.34 -36.27
N ASP A 197 -6.34 25.94 -37.23
CA ASP A 197 -4.98 26.44 -37.39
C ASP A 197 -4.95 27.97 -37.26
N ASP A 198 -3.99 28.54 -36.54
CA ASP A 198 -3.01 29.43 -37.19
C ASP A 198 -1.83 29.79 -36.29
N LYS A 199 -0.70 30.01 -36.96
CA LYS A 199 0.60 30.40 -36.42
C LYS A 199 0.59 31.86 -35.97
N GLN A 200 1.24 32.16 -34.84
CA GLN A 200 1.92 33.43 -34.65
C GLN A 200 3.06 33.27 -33.63
N ASP A 201 4.27 33.55 -34.11
CA ASP A 201 5.47 33.81 -33.31
C ASP A 201 5.27 35.14 -32.59
N ASP A 202 5.16 35.11 -31.26
CA ASP A 202 5.26 36.29 -30.43
C ASP A 202 6.37 36.12 -29.38
N GLU A 203 7.23 37.11 -29.39
CA GLU A 203 8.44 37.32 -28.61
C GLU A 203 8.06 37.58 -27.14
N ILE A 204 8.23 36.58 -26.28
CA ILE A 204 7.92 36.70 -24.84
C ILE A 204 9.15 37.24 -24.10
N GLU A 205 9.03 38.49 -23.64
CA GLU A 205 9.85 39.11 -22.60
C GLU A 205 9.96 38.18 -21.37
N GLN A 206 11.18 37.86 -20.97
CA GLN A 206 11.47 37.09 -19.77
C GLN A 206 11.02 37.84 -18.50
N PRO A 207 10.10 37.28 -17.69
CA PRO A 207 9.88 37.77 -16.34
C PRO A 207 11.08 37.39 -15.43
N PRO A 208 11.35 38.17 -14.37
CA PRO A 208 12.49 37.96 -13.48
C PRO A 208 12.42 36.60 -12.76
N PRO A 209 13.57 36.02 -12.36
CA PRO A 209 13.65 34.68 -11.81
C PRO A 209 12.82 34.57 -10.52
N GLN A 210 11.70 33.85 -10.60
CA GLN A 210 10.95 33.40 -9.44
C GLN A 210 11.75 32.26 -8.79
N GLN A 211 11.96 32.39 -7.48
CA GLN A 211 12.65 31.41 -6.66
C GLN A 211 11.90 30.08 -6.72
N ASP A 212 12.57 29.05 -7.26
CA ASP A 212 12.13 27.67 -7.31
C ASP A 212 11.85 27.16 -5.89
N SER A 213 10.60 27.29 -5.45
CA SER A 213 10.07 26.43 -4.41
C SER A 213 9.96 25.04 -5.04
N PRO A 214 10.62 23.99 -4.49
CA PRO A 214 10.55 22.66 -5.08
C PRO A 214 9.09 22.22 -5.11
N GLN A 215 8.52 22.15 -6.32
CA GLN A 215 7.19 21.61 -6.52
C GLN A 215 7.26 20.11 -6.20
N LEU A 216 6.82 19.77 -4.99
CA LEU A 216 6.63 18.39 -4.57
C LEU A 216 5.69 17.74 -5.59
N SER A 217 6.06 16.54 -6.03
CA SER A 217 5.20 15.75 -6.91
C SER A 217 3.86 15.48 -6.23
N LYS A 218 2.78 15.31 -7.02
CA LYS A 218 1.45 14.97 -6.49
C LYS A 218 1.44 13.70 -5.61
N GLU A 219 2.45 12.85 -5.75
CA GLU A 219 2.65 11.67 -4.91
C GLU A 219 3.28 12.04 -3.55
N GLU A 220 4.20 13.00 -3.49
CA GLU A 220 4.79 13.52 -2.25
C GLU A 220 3.78 14.34 -1.43
N GLU A 221 2.92 15.13 -2.08
CA GLU A 221 1.81 15.81 -1.40
C GLU A 221 0.79 14.83 -0.82
N ARG A 222 0.60 13.66 -1.44
CA ARG A 222 -0.25 12.58 -0.89
C ARG A 222 0.38 11.93 0.33
N VAL A 223 1.70 11.75 0.34
CA VAL A 223 2.42 11.15 1.47
C VAL A 223 2.46 12.10 2.67
N LEU A 224 2.62 13.41 2.44
CA LEU A 224 2.61 14.42 3.51
C LEU A 224 1.24 14.60 4.17
N ASN A 225 0.14 14.30 3.46
CA ASN A 225 -1.21 14.42 3.99
C ASN A 225 -1.77 13.12 4.61
N LEU A 226 -0.99 12.02 4.64
CA LEU A 226 -1.35 10.82 5.39
C LEU A 226 -1.16 11.07 6.89
N THR A 227 -2.21 11.59 7.53
CA THR A 227 -2.33 11.77 8.98
C THR A 227 -2.62 10.46 9.73
N GLU A 228 -2.75 9.34 9.01
CA GLU A 228 -2.88 8.03 9.64
C GLU A 228 -1.51 7.56 10.16
N PRO A 229 -1.41 7.20 11.46
CA PRO A 229 -0.15 6.71 12.02
C PRO A 229 0.26 5.45 11.26
N LEU A 230 1.44 5.52 10.63
CA LEU A 230 2.10 4.38 9.99
C LEU A 230 2.08 3.20 10.96
N THR A 231 1.25 2.19 10.66
CA THR A 231 1.09 1.01 11.51
C THR A 231 2.45 0.42 11.83
N PRO A 232 2.74 0.09 13.11
CA PRO A 232 4.06 -0.35 13.54
C PRO A 232 4.53 -1.54 12.72
N LEU A 233 5.77 -1.46 12.21
CA LEU A 233 6.41 -2.54 11.46
C LEU A 233 6.32 -3.84 12.26
N VAL A 234 5.71 -4.84 11.63
CA VAL A 234 5.34 -6.12 12.22
C VAL A 234 6.61 -6.94 12.49
N THR A 235 7.12 -6.93 13.72
CA THR A 235 8.39 -7.59 14.07
C THR A 235 8.25 -9.09 14.38
N SER A 236 7.03 -9.61 14.54
CA SER A 236 6.81 -11.03 14.85
C SER A 236 5.84 -11.75 13.90
N VAL A 237 6.10 -13.04 13.66
CA VAL A 237 5.25 -13.94 12.87
C VAL A 237 3.85 -14.09 13.47
N GLN A 238 3.72 -13.95 14.79
CA GLN A 238 2.42 -13.99 15.46
C GLN A 238 1.62 -12.71 15.24
N GLN A 239 2.28 -11.54 15.26
CA GLN A 239 1.65 -10.27 14.91
C GLN A 239 1.25 -10.23 13.43
N SER A 240 2.05 -10.77 12.51
CA SER A 240 1.66 -10.83 11.09
C SER A 240 0.45 -11.73 10.87
N ARG A 241 0.37 -12.88 11.56
CA ARG A 241 -0.83 -13.73 11.54
C ARG A 241 -2.04 -13.05 12.17
N ALA A 242 -1.87 -12.30 13.25
CA ALA A 242 -2.95 -11.55 13.87
C ALA A 242 -3.46 -10.42 12.97
N LEU A 243 -2.57 -9.71 12.30
CA LEU A 243 -2.90 -8.67 11.32
C LEU A 243 -3.54 -9.23 10.05
N LEU A 244 -3.08 -10.40 9.57
CA LEU A 244 -3.73 -11.08 8.46
C LEU A 244 -5.15 -11.53 8.85
N ARG A 245 -5.34 -12.08 10.05
CA ARG A 245 -6.69 -12.45 10.54
C ARG A 245 -7.60 -11.23 10.72
N SER A 246 -7.09 -10.12 11.25
CA SER A 246 -7.88 -8.90 11.41
C SER A 246 -8.21 -8.26 10.06
N PHE A 247 -7.30 -8.35 9.09
CA PHE A 247 -7.54 -7.94 7.71
C PHE A 247 -8.58 -8.85 7.02
N GLU A 248 -8.45 -10.16 7.14
CA GLU A 248 -9.43 -11.14 6.63
C GLU A 248 -10.82 -10.91 7.22
N ALA A 249 -10.90 -10.60 8.52
CA ALA A 249 -12.17 -10.26 9.17
C ALA A 249 -12.80 -8.96 8.65
N ARG A 250 -11.98 -8.01 8.14
CA ARG A 250 -12.43 -6.74 7.55
C ARG A 250 -12.74 -6.84 6.06
N LEU A 251 -12.28 -7.89 5.37
CA LEU A 251 -12.54 -8.06 3.93
C LEU A 251 -14.03 -8.01 3.55
N PRO A 252 -14.99 -8.59 4.31
CA PRO A 252 -16.40 -8.48 3.98
C PRO A 252 -16.92 -7.04 3.99
N GLU A 253 -16.54 -6.25 4.98
CA GLU A 253 -16.92 -4.83 5.08
C GLU A 253 -16.26 -3.99 3.99
N LEU A 254 -14.96 -4.22 3.74
CA LEU A 254 -14.22 -3.53 2.70
C LEU A 254 -14.82 -3.85 1.32
N ARG A 255 -15.23 -5.11 1.09
CA ARG A 255 -15.97 -5.51 -0.11
C ARG A 255 -17.33 -4.82 -0.19
N ALA A 256 -18.11 -4.80 0.89
CA ALA A 256 -19.40 -4.11 0.95
C ALA A 256 -19.26 -2.62 0.57
N ARG A 257 -18.26 -1.94 1.14
CA ARG A 257 -17.96 -0.53 0.82
C ARG A 257 -17.42 -0.34 -0.61
N LEU A 258 -16.65 -1.30 -1.13
CA LEU A 258 -16.19 -1.27 -2.52
C LEU A 258 -17.34 -1.48 -3.52
N THR A 259 -18.36 -2.26 -3.15
CA THR A 259 -19.60 -2.45 -3.93
C THR A 259 -20.62 -1.31 -3.76
N GLU A 260 -20.63 -0.62 -2.62
CA GLU A 260 -21.41 0.61 -2.40
C GLU A 260 -20.77 1.81 -3.12
N GLY A 261 -19.43 1.83 -3.21
CA GLY A 261 -18.68 2.70 -4.10
C GLY A 261 -18.83 2.28 -5.57
N ASN A 262 -18.39 3.10 -6.50
CA ASN A 262 -18.53 2.91 -7.96
C ASN A 262 -17.80 1.67 -8.56
N GLY A 263 -17.64 0.58 -7.82
CA GLY A 263 -16.94 -0.64 -8.19
C GLY A 263 -17.84 -1.87 -8.38
N TRP A 264 -17.36 -2.81 -9.19
CA TRP A 264 -18.00 -4.10 -9.41
C TRP A 264 -16.97 -5.18 -9.75
N PHE A 265 -17.30 -6.42 -9.44
CA PHE A 265 -16.53 -7.59 -9.86
C PHE A 265 -17.01 -8.05 -11.24
N ASP A 266 -16.06 -8.31 -12.12
CA ASP A 266 -16.28 -8.81 -13.47
C ASP A 266 -15.63 -10.19 -13.58
N ILE A 267 -16.47 -11.22 -13.64
CA ILE A 267 -16.06 -12.60 -13.85
C ILE A 267 -16.09 -12.87 -15.34
N PHE A 268 -14.93 -13.17 -15.93
CA PHE A 268 -14.84 -13.43 -17.36
C PHE A 268 -14.06 -14.71 -17.65
N TYR A 269 -14.41 -15.33 -18.76
CA TYR A 269 -13.74 -16.51 -19.31
C TYR A 269 -12.91 -16.09 -20.52
N VAL A 270 -11.71 -16.63 -20.63
CA VAL A 270 -10.86 -16.45 -21.80
C VAL A 270 -10.99 -17.68 -22.68
N SER A 271 -11.78 -17.57 -23.76
CA SER A 271 -11.88 -18.63 -24.76
C SER A 271 -10.57 -18.68 -25.56
N LYS A 272 -9.82 -19.78 -25.47
CA LYS A 272 -8.71 -20.04 -26.41
C LYS A 272 -9.17 -21.02 -27.49
N ARG A 273 -8.76 -20.70 -28.71
CA ARG A 273 -9.03 -21.52 -29.89
C ARG A 273 -7.87 -22.49 -30.08
N HIS A 274 -8.17 -23.78 -30.07
CA HIS A 274 -7.21 -24.83 -30.39
C HIS A 274 -7.62 -25.46 -31.71
N LEU A 275 -6.68 -25.63 -32.64
CA LEU A 275 -6.95 -26.44 -33.83
C LEU A 275 -7.19 -27.89 -33.40
N LYS A 276 -8.26 -28.49 -33.90
CA LYS A 276 -8.53 -29.93 -33.73
C LYS A 276 -7.34 -30.75 -34.21
N GLU A 277 -7.09 -31.89 -33.59
CA GLU A 277 -5.94 -32.73 -33.94
C GLU A 277 -5.96 -33.17 -35.40
N GLU A 278 -7.13 -33.56 -35.91
CA GLU A 278 -7.35 -33.92 -37.32
C GLU A 278 -6.97 -32.78 -38.28
N VAL A 279 -7.33 -31.54 -37.94
CA VAL A 279 -6.97 -30.37 -38.74
C VAL A 279 -5.46 -30.12 -38.68
N LYS A 280 -4.83 -30.28 -37.51
CA LYS A 280 -3.37 -30.14 -37.37
C LYS A 280 -2.62 -31.17 -38.21
N THR A 281 -3.02 -32.44 -38.16
CA THR A 281 -2.37 -33.52 -38.92
C THR A 281 -2.53 -33.30 -40.43
N PHE A 282 -3.70 -32.87 -40.88
CA PHE A 282 -3.93 -32.52 -42.27
C PHE A 282 -3.12 -31.31 -42.73
N LEU A 283 -3.08 -30.22 -41.95
CA LEU A 283 -2.26 -29.05 -42.28
C LEU A 283 -0.76 -29.39 -42.35
N GLN A 284 -0.28 -30.27 -41.47
CA GLN A 284 1.09 -30.79 -41.54
C GLN A 284 1.33 -31.63 -42.80
N ALA A 285 0.38 -32.50 -43.17
CA ALA A 285 0.46 -33.30 -44.39
C ALA A 285 0.43 -32.41 -45.65
N LEU A 286 -0.45 -31.42 -45.70
CA LEU A 286 -0.54 -30.43 -46.78
C LEU A 286 0.75 -29.60 -46.90
N GLY A 287 1.36 -29.23 -45.77
CA GLY A 287 2.66 -28.57 -45.75
C GLY A 287 3.79 -29.45 -46.32
N ARG A 288 3.75 -30.77 -46.06
CA ARG A 288 4.69 -31.74 -46.65
C ARG A 288 4.45 -31.93 -48.14
N GLU A 289 3.19 -31.97 -48.59
CA GLU A 289 2.84 -32.02 -50.01
C GLU A 289 3.40 -30.80 -50.76
N ARG A 290 3.19 -29.59 -50.24
CA ARG A 290 3.70 -28.36 -50.84
C ARG A 290 5.23 -28.31 -50.91
N ARG A 291 5.94 -28.82 -49.89
CA ARG A 291 7.41 -28.77 -49.82
C ARG A 291 8.12 -29.93 -50.52
N ARG A 292 7.59 -31.14 -50.43
CA ARG A 292 8.25 -32.39 -50.85
C ARG A 292 7.49 -33.14 -51.94
N LYS A 293 6.36 -32.61 -52.42
CA LYS A 293 5.47 -33.25 -53.41
C LYS A 293 4.97 -34.64 -52.97
N VAL A 294 4.91 -34.87 -51.65
CA VAL A 294 4.35 -36.11 -51.08
C VAL A 294 2.83 -35.97 -51.01
N VAL A 295 2.10 -36.83 -51.70
CA VAL A 295 0.63 -36.80 -51.73
C VAL A 295 0.07 -37.03 -50.32
N VAL A 296 -0.93 -36.25 -49.94
CA VAL A 296 -1.62 -36.41 -48.65
C VAL A 296 -2.34 -37.76 -48.61
N PRO A 297 -2.09 -38.61 -47.59
CA PRO A 297 -2.81 -39.88 -47.43
C PRO A 297 -4.33 -39.66 -47.36
N LYS A 298 -5.09 -40.48 -48.10
CA LYS A 298 -6.56 -40.38 -48.17
C LYS A 298 -7.21 -40.55 -46.80
N ASP A 299 -6.63 -41.37 -45.93
CA ASP A 299 -7.16 -41.63 -44.58
C ASP A 299 -7.18 -40.34 -43.73
N ILE A 300 -6.17 -39.48 -43.87
CA ILE A 300 -6.08 -38.19 -43.16
C ILE A 300 -7.09 -37.19 -43.73
N GLU A 301 -7.34 -37.23 -45.05
CA GLU A 301 -8.33 -36.37 -45.69
C GLU A 301 -9.77 -36.80 -45.37
N GLN A 302 -10.03 -38.11 -45.27
CA GLN A 302 -11.34 -38.65 -44.90
C GLN A 302 -11.71 -38.42 -43.42
N ALA A 303 -10.70 -38.26 -42.56
CA ALA A 303 -10.92 -37.90 -41.15
C ALA A 303 -11.49 -36.48 -40.98
N LEU A 304 -11.36 -35.60 -41.99
CA LEU A 304 -11.86 -34.23 -41.95
C LEU A 304 -13.19 -34.05 -42.66
N HIS A 305 -13.97 -33.07 -42.20
CA HIS A 305 -15.14 -32.62 -42.93
C HIS A 305 -14.72 -32.12 -44.34
N PRO A 306 -15.40 -32.56 -45.43
CA PRO A 306 -14.97 -32.29 -46.80
C PRO A 306 -14.86 -30.79 -47.12
N SER A 307 -15.76 -29.97 -46.57
CA SER A 307 -15.74 -28.51 -46.73
C SER A 307 -14.49 -27.86 -46.10
N VAL A 308 -13.98 -28.41 -45.00
CA VAL A 308 -12.77 -27.92 -44.33
C VAL A 308 -11.53 -28.30 -45.14
N ALA A 309 -11.46 -29.54 -45.63
CA ALA A 309 -10.38 -30.01 -46.49
C ALA A 309 -10.32 -29.20 -47.81
N GLN A 310 -11.47 -28.98 -48.44
CA GLN A 310 -11.60 -28.16 -49.65
C GLN A 310 -11.16 -26.71 -49.38
N TYR A 311 -11.60 -26.11 -48.28
CA TYR A 311 -11.21 -24.77 -47.89
C TYR A 311 -9.69 -24.65 -47.78
N PHE A 312 -9.00 -25.54 -47.06
CA PHE A 312 -7.54 -25.48 -46.91
C PHE A 312 -6.76 -25.80 -48.20
N ARG A 313 -7.28 -26.66 -49.07
CA ARG A 313 -6.69 -26.90 -50.40
C ARG A 313 -6.77 -25.66 -51.29
N GLN A 314 -7.88 -24.91 -51.23
CA GLN A 314 -8.12 -23.71 -52.03
C GLN A 314 -7.57 -22.43 -51.39
N LYS A 315 -7.27 -22.46 -50.08
CA LYS A 315 -6.92 -21.27 -49.30
C LYS A 315 -5.71 -20.55 -49.89
N ARG A 316 -5.95 -19.33 -50.38
CA ARG A 316 -4.94 -18.28 -50.49
C ARG A 316 -4.80 -17.65 -49.10
N ASP A 317 -3.57 -17.28 -48.74
CA ASP A 317 -3.21 -16.89 -47.38
C ASP A 317 -4.08 -15.74 -46.80
N ASP A 318 -4.74 -14.97 -47.67
CA ASP A 318 -5.53 -13.78 -47.32
C ASP A 318 -7.04 -14.01 -47.12
N LEU A 319 -7.60 -15.19 -47.43
CA LEU A 319 -9.06 -15.38 -47.27
C LEU A 319 -9.45 -15.64 -45.80
N PRO A 320 -10.41 -14.88 -45.24
CA PRO A 320 -10.94 -15.14 -43.90
C PRO A 320 -11.63 -16.51 -43.84
N ILE A 321 -11.63 -17.13 -42.66
CA ILE A 321 -12.30 -18.42 -42.43
C ILE A 321 -13.81 -18.19 -42.36
N PRO A 322 -14.63 -18.86 -43.19
CA PRO A 322 -16.08 -18.79 -43.10
C PRO A 322 -16.57 -19.16 -41.70
N LYS A 323 -17.53 -18.40 -41.15
CA LYS A 323 -18.05 -18.58 -39.79
C LYS A 323 -18.59 -20.01 -39.55
N GLU A 324 -19.16 -20.62 -40.58
CA GLU A 324 -19.69 -22.00 -40.54
C GLU A 324 -18.61 -23.07 -40.34
N LEU A 325 -17.38 -22.80 -40.78
CA LEU A 325 -16.27 -23.75 -40.64
C LEU A 325 -15.52 -23.61 -39.31
N VAL A 326 -15.71 -22.49 -38.60
CA VAL A 326 -15.04 -22.22 -37.32
C VAL A 326 -15.23 -23.35 -36.28
N PRO A 327 -16.44 -23.84 -35.98
CA PRO A 327 -16.62 -24.94 -35.01
C PRO A 327 -16.12 -26.30 -35.51
N LEU A 328 -15.96 -26.45 -36.83
CA LEU A 328 -15.37 -27.66 -37.42
C LEU A 328 -13.84 -27.64 -37.35
N ILE A 329 -13.23 -26.46 -37.38
CA ILE A 329 -11.76 -26.27 -37.39
C ILE A 329 -11.18 -26.17 -35.97
N PHE A 330 -11.88 -25.48 -35.08
CA PHE A 330 -11.37 -25.14 -33.75
C PHE A 330 -12.20 -25.80 -32.65
N ASP A 331 -11.49 -26.33 -31.66
CA ASP A 331 -12.03 -26.56 -30.32
C ASP A 331 -11.89 -25.27 -29.51
N PHE A 332 -12.91 -24.95 -28.74
CA PHE A 332 -12.92 -23.82 -27.83
C PHE A 332 -12.75 -24.35 -26.42
N THR A 333 -11.64 -23.97 -25.77
CA THR A 333 -11.44 -24.23 -24.35
C THR A 333 -11.53 -22.91 -23.61
N GLU A 334 -12.47 -22.83 -22.68
CA GLU A 334 -12.62 -21.68 -21.81
C GLU A 334 -11.68 -21.84 -20.62
N TYR A 335 -10.83 -20.83 -20.40
CA TYR A 335 -10.01 -20.73 -19.21
C TYR A 335 -10.65 -19.71 -18.28
N GLY A 336 -10.78 -20.07 -17.00
CA GLY A 336 -11.40 -19.25 -15.98
C GLY A 336 -12.14 -20.09 -14.94
N PRO A 337 -12.98 -19.47 -14.10
CA PRO A 337 -13.26 -18.02 -14.09
C PRO A 337 -12.05 -17.16 -13.67
N TYR A 338 -11.91 -16.00 -14.30
CA TYR A 338 -10.98 -14.95 -13.88
C TYR A 338 -11.76 -13.79 -13.28
N ALA A 339 -11.32 -13.29 -12.13
CA ALA A 339 -11.93 -12.14 -11.49
C ALA A 339 -11.13 -10.87 -11.78
N LYS A 340 -11.83 -9.81 -12.19
CA LYS A 340 -11.33 -8.43 -12.20
C LYS A 340 -12.20 -7.59 -11.29
N TYR A 341 -11.57 -6.79 -10.45
CA TYR A 341 -12.26 -5.69 -9.79
C TYR A 341 -12.13 -4.45 -10.66
N ARG A 342 -13.26 -3.85 -11.03
CA ARG A 342 -13.32 -2.59 -11.75
C ARG A 342 -13.95 -1.54 -10.85
N TRP A 343 -13.48 -0.30 -10.94
CA TRP A 343 -14.18 0.82 -10.33
C TRP A 343 -14.10 2.06 -11.20
N ARG A 344 -15.05 2.97 -11.02
CA ARG A 344 -15.06 4.27 -11.69
C ARG A 344 -14.73 5.40 -10.72
N GLU A 345 -13.78 6.23 -11.13
CA GLU A 345 -13.41 7.46 -10.43
C GLU A 345 -13.22 8.56 -11.48
N ASN A 346 -13.90 9.70 -11.33
CA ASN A 346 -13.81 10.85 -12.24
C ASN A 346 -13.99 10.48 -13.74
N LYS A 347 -15.03 9.68 -14.06
CA LYS A 347 -15.33 9.15 -15.41
C LYS A 347 -14.28 8.18 -15.99
N ARG A 348 -13.19 7.87 -15.28
CA ARG A 348 -12.20 6.87 -15.68
C ARG A 348 -12.54 5.53 -15.04
N THR A 349 -12.36 4.45 -15.80
CA THR A 349 -12.52 3.08 -15.28
C THR A 349 -11.14 2.52 -14.98
N TYR A 350 -10.94 2.12 -13.74
CA TYR A 350 -9.73 1.46 -13.27
C TYR A 350 -9.99 -0.04 -13.15
N THR A 351 -8.96 -0.87 -13.25
CA THR A 351 -9.10 -2.32 -13.22
C THR A 351 -7.89 -2.97 -12.56
N VAL A 352 -8.15 -3.86 -11.61
CA VAL A 352 -7.14 -4.73 -10.99
C VAL A 352 -7.54 -6.18 -11.25
N SER A 353 -6.60 -6.97 -11.76
CA SER A 353 -6.81 -8.41 -11.97
C SER A 353 -6.54 -9.14 -10.65
N LEU A 354 -7.50 -9.96 -10.20
CA LEU A 354 -7.43 -10.63 -8.90
C LEU A 354 -6.90 -12.07 -8.98
N GLY A 355 -6.58 -12.58 -10.17
CA GLY A 355 -6.05 -13.94 -10.34
C GLY A 355 -7.11 -14.96 -10.74
N LEU A 356 -6.81 -16.25 -10.55
CA LEU A 356 -7.70 -17.38 -10.82
C LEU A 356 -8.68 -17.53 -9.66
N ASP A 357 -9.94 -17.86 -9.97
CA ASP A 357 -10.96 -18.13 -8.94
C ASP A 357 -10.58 -19.32 -8.04
N THR A 358 -9.76 -20.25 -8.52
CA THR A 358 -9.26 -21.38 -7.72
C THR A 358 -8.35 -20.98 -6.56
N ASP A 359 -7.85 -19.74 -6.53
CA ASP A 359 -7.08 -19.20 -5.40
C ASP A 359 -8.00 -18.67 -4.26
N TYR A 360 -9.32 -18.66 -4.48
CA TYR A 360 -10.32 -18.23 -3.52
C TYR A 360 -11.34 -19.36 -3.30
N PRO A 361 -11.40 -19.99 -2.11
CA PRO A 361 -12.36 -21.07 -1.86
C PRO A 361 -13.80 -20.51 -1.90
N ASP A 362 -14.68 -21.30 -2.54
CA ASP A 362 -16.13 -21.13 -2.71
C ASP A 362 -16.72 -19.87 -2.05
N LEU A 363 -16.77 -18.78 -2.82
CA LEU A 363 -17.52 -17.59 -2.45
C LEU A 363 -19.01 -17.95 -2.41
N PRO A 364 -19.69 -17.77 -1.26
CA PRO A 364 -21.15 -17.86 -1.22
C PRO A 364 -21.69 -16.56 -1.82
N PHE A 365 -22.36 -16.67 -2.97
CA PHE A 365 -23.20 -15.60 -3.50
C PHE A 365 -24.46 -15.44 -2.65
#